data_AF-A0A832TXM2-F1
#
_entry.id   AF-A0A832TXM2-F1
#
_cell.length_a   1.000
_cell.length_b   1.000
_cell.length_c   1.000
_cell.angle_alpha   90.00
_cell.angle_beta   90.00
_cell.angle_gamma   90.00
#
_symmetry.space_group_name_H-M   'P 1'
#
loop_
_entity.id
_entity.type
_entity.pdbx_description
1 polymer ?
#
loop_
_entity_poly.entity_id
_entity_poly.type
_entity_poly.pdbx_seq_one_letter_code
_entity_poly.pdbx_strand_id
1 'polypeptide(L)' 'ISVVGYKESDKTSVVSALVRNLSGFGTVGTIKHIGEQLLNPAEIDAGRHFDAGADTVIEITGTEATGT' A
#
# COMPACT_ATOMS: atom_id res chain seq x y z
N ILE A 1 1.19 -9.88 -8.05
CA ILE A 1 2.64 -9.59 -7.87
C ILE A 1 2.85 -9.32 -6.39
N SER A 2 3.89 -9.89 -5.78
CA SER A 2 4.22 -9.60 -4.37
C SER A 2 5.52 -8.80 -4.31
N VAL A 3 5.50 -7.67 -3.60
CA VAL A 3 6.68 -6.83 -3.36
C VAL A 3 7.02 -6.92 -1.88
N VAL A 4 8.11 -7.62 -1.56
CA VAL A 4 8.55 -7.91 -0.18
C VAL A 4 9.98 -7.43 0.03
N GLY A 5 10.34 -7.10 1.27
CA GLY A 5 11.64 -6.52 1.61
C GLY A 5 11.64 -5.82 2.97
N TYR A 6 12.83 -5.51 3.47
CA TYR A 6 13.03 -4.88 4.78
C TYR A 6 12.42 -3.49 4.88
N LYS A 7 12.19 -2.99 6.11
CA LYS A 7 11.71 -1.62 6.33
C LYS A 7 12.63 -0.63 5.60
N GLU A 8 12.05 0.41 4.99
CA GLU A 8 12.78 1.44 4.22
C GLU A 8 13.49 0.94 2.94
N SER A 9 13.16 -0.24 2.44
CA SER A 9 13.70 -0.75 1.16
C SER A 9 12.97 -0.21 -0.09
N ASP A 10 12.39 1.00 -0.03
CA ASP A 10 11.65 1.65 -1.13
C ASP A 10 10.52 0.85 -1.80
N LYS A 11 9.96 -0.16 -1.12
CA LYS A 11 8.88 -1.01 -1.65
C LYS A 11 7.73 -0.21 -2.22
N THR A 12 7.30 0.83 -1.51
CA THR A 12 6.16 1.63 -1.93
C THR A 12 6.44 2.40 -3.21
N SER A 13 7.69 2.83 -3.45
CA SER A 13 8.08 3.45 -4.72
C SER A 13 7.91 2.48 -5.88
N VAL A 14 8.36 1.22 -5.69
CA VAL A 14 8.18 0.15 -6.67
C VAL A 14 6.71 -0.15 -6.91
N VAL A 15 5.90 -0.28 -5.85
CA VAL A 15 4.46 -0.54 -5.97
C VAL A 15 3.76 0.62 -6.69
N SER A 16 4.04 1.87 -6.35
CA SER A 16 3.48 3.03 -7.05
C SER A 16 3.85 3.05 -8.53
N ALA A 17 5.08 2.70 -8.90
CA ALA A 17 5.47 2.59 -10.30
C ALA A 17 4.72 1.48 -11.04
N LEU A 18 4.54 0.31 -10.41
CA LEU A 18 3.76 -0.80 -10.97
C LEU A 18 2.29 -0.40 -11.18
N VAL A 19 1.66 0.21 -10.17
CA VAL A 19 0.26 0.65 -10.25
C VAL A 19 0.09 1.66 -11.38
N ARG A 20 0.94 2.70 -11.46
CA ARG A 20 0.88 3.72 -12.52
C ARG A 20 0.96 3.15 -13.93
N ASN A 21 1.79 2.14 -14.13
CA ASN A 21 1.96 1.55 -15.46
C ASN A 21 0.82 0.59 -15.80
N LEU A 22 0.34 -0.19 -14.83
CA LEU A 22 -0.68 -1.22 -15.06
C LEU A 22 -2.10 -0.66 -15.13
N SER A 23 -2.38 0.44 -14.44
CA SER A 23 -3.71 1.09 -14.44
C SER A 23 -4.13 1.59 -15.83
N GLY A 24 -3.17 1.90 -16.69
CA GLY A 24 -3.44 2.24 -18.10
C GLY A 24 -3.98 1.07 -18.94
N PHE A 25 -3.87 -0.17 -18.45
CA PHE A 25 -4.32 -1.37 -19.15
C PHE A 25 -5.56 -2.03 -18.51
N GLY A 26 -5.96 -1.60 -17.32
CA GLY A 26 -7.12 -2.14 -16.60
C GLY A 26 -7.06 -1.83 -15.10
N THR A 27 -8.06 -2.31 -14.36
CA THR A 27 -8.21 -2.08 -12.91
C THR A 27 -7.06 -2.69 -12.11
N VAL A 28 -6.52 -1.93 -11.15
CA VAL A 28 -5.44 -2.38 -10.26
C VAL A 28 -5.84 -2.18 -8.79
N GLY A 29 -5.88 -3.28 -8.04
CA GLY A 29 -6.00 -3.27 -6.59
C GLY A 29 -4.66 -3.49 -5.91
N THR A 30 -4.47 -2.91 -4.73
CA THR A 30 -3.29 -3.16 -3.88
C THR A 30 -3.71 -3.65 -2.49
N ILE A 31 -2.91 -4.57 -1.94
CA ILE A 31 -3.05 -5.05 -0.56
C ILE A 31 -1.68 -4.87 0.10
N LYS A 32 -1.65 -4.21 1.26
CA LYS A 32 -0.44 -4.01 2.05
C LYS A 32 -0.61 -4.65 3.43
N HIS A 33 0.31 -5.55 3.76
CA HIS A 33 0.46 -6.05 5.12
C HIS A 33 1.30 -5.08 5.95
N ILE A 34 0.74 -4.63 7.05
CA ILE A 34 1.37 -3.77 8.05
C ILE A 34 1.74 -4.66 9.24
N GLY A 35 3.03 -4.61 9.63
CA GLY A 35 3.54 -5.37 10.78
C GLY A 35 3.11 -4.75 12.13
N GLU A 36 3.97 -4.79 13.13
CA GLU A 36 3.69 -4.31 14.51
C GLU A 36 3.37 -2.80 14.65
N GLN A 37 3.34 -2.05 13.55
CA GLN A 37 3.05 -0.62 13.58
C GLN A 37 1.53 -0.40 13.58
N LEU A 38 1.04 0.39 14.54
CA LEU A 38 -0.35 0.83 14.57
C LEU A 38 -0.71 1.48 13.23
N LEU A 39 -1.96 1.29 12.77
CA LEU A 39 -2.47 1.99 11.59
C LEU A 39 -2.34 3.49 11.83
N ASN A 40 -1.31 4.09 11.25
CA ASN A 40 -1.07 5.52 11.35
C ASN A 40 -1.66 6.20 10.12
N PRO A 41 -2.81 6.89 10.24
CA PRO A 41 -3.42 7.61 9.14
C PRO A 41 -2.58 8.83 8.68
N ALA A 42 -1.41 9.11 9.26
CA ALA A 42 -0.48 10.11 8.74
C ALA A 42 0.65 9.53 7.89
N GLU A 43 0.95 8.22 8.00
CA GLU A 43 1.99 7.51 7.22
C GLU A 43 1.34 6.59 6.17
N ILE A 44 0.49 7.17 5.32
CA ILE A 44 -0.41 6.38 4.50
C ILE A 44 0.24 5.98 3.18
N ASP A 45 0.81 4.78 3.15
CA ASP A 45 1.11 4.12 1.87
C ASP A 45 -0.14 3.96 1.02
N ALA A 46 -1.31 3.80 1.63
CA ALA A 46 -2.56 3.79 0.88
C ALA A 46 -2.78 5.07 0.06
N GLY A 47 -2.43 6.25 0.60
CA GLY A 47 -2.49 7.51 -0.16
C GLY A 47 -1.62 7.43 -1.42
N ARG A 48 -0.37 6.97 -1.27
CA ARG A 48 0.55 6.81 -2.42
C ARG A 48 0.11 5.76 -3.44
N HIS A 49 -0.66 4.77 -3.02
CA HIS A 49 -1.22 3.76 -3.93
C HIS A 49 -2.44 4.31 -4.68
N PHE A 50 -3.33 5.05 -4.01
CA PHE A 50 -4.43 5.76 -4.68
C PHE A 50 -3.92 6.82 -5.65
N ASP A 51 -2.95 7.65 -5.24
CA ASP A 51 -2.30 8.65 -6.11
C ASP A 51 -1.58 8.01 -7.31
N ALA A 52 -1.20 6.74 -7.20
CA ALA A 52 -0.62 5.97 -8.28
C ALA A 52 -1.67 5.41 -9.27
N GLY A 53 -2.96 5.46 -8.91
CA GLY A 53 -4.07 4.98 -9.74
C GLY A 53 -4.64 3.63 -9.33
N ALA A 54 -4.44 3.19 -8.08
CA ALA A 54 -5.11 1.99 -7.57
C ALA A 54 -6.60 2.27 -7.35
N ASP A 55 -7.46 1.40 -7.87
CA ASP A 55 -8.92 1.50 -7.68
C ASP A 55 -9.35 1.07 -6.27
N THR A 56 -8.58 0.17 -5.66
CA THR A 56 -8.85 -0.36 -4.32
C THR A 56 -7.53 -0.54 -3.58
N VAL A 57 -7.49 -0.06 -2.34
CA VAL A 57 -6.36 -0.27 -1.44
C VAL A 57 -6.87 -0.90 -0.15
N ILE A 58 -6.25 -2.00 0.24
CA ILE A 58 -6.54 -2.69 1.50
C ILE A 58 -5.26 -2.68 2.34
N GLU A 59 -5.35 -2.12 3.54
CA GLU A 59 -4.32 -2.26 4.58
C GLU A 59 -4.77 -3.31 5.59
N ILE A 60 -3.92 -4.30 5.85
CA ILE A 60 -4.19 -5.37 6.84
C ILE A 60 -3.09 -5.35 7.89
N THR A 61 -3.47 -5.45 9.16
CA THR A 61 -2.54 -5.62 10.29
C THR A 61 -3.01 -6.77 11.17
N GLY A 62 -2.07 -7.40 11.88
CA GLY A 62 -2.35 -8.44 12.87
C GLY A 62 -2.72 -7.89 14.26
N THR A 63 -2.61 -6.58 14.47
CA THR A 63 -2.94 -5.89 15.72
C THR A 63 -4.23 -5.09 15.61
N GLU A 64 -4.95 -4.92 16.73
CA GLU A 64 -6.20 -4.18 16.73
C GLU A 64 -5.99 -2.72 16.31
N ALA A 65 -6.85 -2.23 15.43
CA ALA A 65 -6.90 -0.83 15.07
C ALA A 65 -7.57 -0.06 16.22
N THR A 66 -6.80 0.64 17.04
CA THR A 66 -7.36 1.56 18.04
C THR A 66 -7.92 2.78 17.31
N GLY A 67 -9.19 2.72 16.91
CA GLY A 67 -9.91 3.89 16.42
C GLY A 67 -10.05 4.91 17.55
N THR A 68 -9.53 6.12 17.35
CA THR A 68 -9.86 7.30 18.16
C THR A 68 -11.01 8.06 17.55
#